data_AF-A0A7S1LD52-F1
#
_entry.id   AF-A0A7S1LD52-F1
#
_cell.length_a   1.000
_cell.length_b   1.000
_cell.length_c   1.000
_cell.angle_alpha   90.00
_cell.angle_beta   90.00
_cell.angle_gamma   90.00
#
_symmetry.space_group_name_H-M   'P 1'
#
loop_
_entity.id
_entity.type
_entity.pdbx_description
1 polymer ?
#
loop_
_entity_poly.entity_id
_entity_poly.type
_entity_poly.pdbx_seq_one_letter_code
_entity_poly.pdbx_strand_id
1 'polypeptide(L)'
;GQVFSGEWTYGAINWLRVMIADSGYNSTLISNLQFDLQMMQFGLETYLWTATEINNSTQQYNSVKYSNRRYYIPFGWWANHIPATASTAWAALVDSHYNPFNVNKGSYQRY
;
A
#
# COMPACT_ATOMS: atom_id res chain seq x y z
N GLY A 1 20.57 -4.02 1.65
CA GLY A 1 19.36 -3.35 2.18
C GLY A 1 18.14 -4.25 2.12
N GLN A 2 17.00 -3.81 2.66
CA GLN A 2 15.73 -4.55 2.75
C GLN A 2 14.84 -4.46 1.48
N VAL A 3 14.08 -5.50 1.19
CA VAL A 3 13.13 -5.56 0.05
C VAL A 3 11.77 -5.06 0.50
N PHE A 4 11.20 -4.09 -0.23
CA PHE A 4 9.86 -3.55 0.01
C PHE A 4 8.97 -3.89 -1.18
N SER A 5 7.71 -4.23 -0.91
CA SER A 5 6.69 -4.55 -1.91
C SER A 5 5.54 -3.55 -1.82
N GLY A 6 5.13 -2.96 -2.95
CA GLY A 6 4.05 -1.98 -2.98
C GLY A 6 2.73 -2.58 -2.52
N GLU A 7 2.30 -3.67 -3.15
CA GLU A 7 1.06 -4.38 -2.82
C GLU A 7 1.00 -4.86 -1.36
N TRP A 8 2.11 -5.40 -0.82
CA TRP A 8 2.11 -5.92 0.56
C TRP A 8 2.11 -4.78 1.57
N THR A 9 2.86 -3.70 1.32
CA THR A 9 2.85 -2.53 2.21
C THR A 9 1.49 -1.82 2.18
N TYR A 10 0.84 -1.67 1.03
CA TYR A 10 -0.51 -1.12 0.98
C TYR A 10 -1.56 -2.03 1.65
N GLY A 11 -1.44 -3.35 1.49
CA GLY A 11 -2.28 -4.30 2.22
C GLY A 11 -2.13 -4.15 3.74
N ALA A 12 -0.89 -3.97 4.22
CA ALA A 12 -0.61 -3.70 5.63
C ALA A 12 -1.20 -2.36 6.09
N ILE A 13 -1.08 -1.29 5.28
CA ILE A 13 -1.73 0.01 5.54
C ILE A 13 -3.25 -0.14 5.65
N ASN A 14 -3.87 -0.89 4.74
CA ASN A 14 -5.31 -1.15 4.80
C ASN A 14 -5.69 -1.81 6.12
N TRP A 15 -4.90 -2.78 6.58
CA TRP A 15 -5.13 -3.44 7.87
C TRP A 15 -4.89 -2.52 9.08
N LEU A 16 -3.84 -1.68 9.06
CA LEU A 16 -3.61 -0.68 10.11
C LEU A 16 -4.81 0.24 10.26
N ARG A 17 -5.43 0.67 9.16
CA ARG A 17 -6.63 1.50 9.20
C ARG A 17 -7.84 0.78 9.80
N VAL A 18 -7.99 -0.52 9.57
CA VAL A 18 -9.01 -1.35 10.25
C VAL A 18 -8.74 -1.35 11.76
N MET A 19 -7.50 -1.61 12.18
CA MET A 19 -7.14 -1.65 13.61
C MET A 19 -7.33 -0.29 14.29
N ILE A 20 -6.96 0.81 13.60
CA ILE A 20 -7.13 2.18 14.11
C ILE A 20 -8.62 2.51 14.31
N ALA A 21 -9.51 1.97 13.48
CA ALA A 21 -10.95 2.18 13.58
C ALA A 21 -11.63 1.25 14.61
N ASP A 22 -10.93 0.26 15.16
CA ASP A 22 -11.49 -0.70 16.12
C ASP A 22 -11.46 -0.13 17.55
N SER A 23 -12.64 -0.08 18.19
CA SER A 23 -12.83 0.41 19.56
C SER A 23 -12.16 -0.43 20.65
N GLY A 24 -11.67 -1.63 20.32
CA GLY A 24 -10.96 -2.51 21.24
C GLY A 24 -9.54 -2.06 21.56
N TYR A 25 -8.96 -1.12 20.79
CA TYR A 25 -7.62 -0.59 21.04
C TYR A 25 -7.67 0.66 21.93
N ASN A 26 -6.75 0.73 22.90
CA ASN A 26 -6.58 1.94 23.72
C ASN A 26 -5.85 3.05 22.95
N SER A 27 -5.93 4.29 23.46
CA SER A 27 -5.38 5.47 22.81
C SER A 27 -3.87 5.40 22.52
N THR A 28 -3.09 4.79 23.41
CA THR A 28 -1.64 4.61 23.20
C THR A 28 -1.37 3.69 22.00
N LEU A 29 -2.09 2.57 21.91
CA LEU A 29 -1.96 1.65 20.78
C LEU A 29 -2.41 2.32 19.47
N ILE A 30 -3.51 3.06 19.50
CA ILE A 30 -3.97 3.84 18.33
C ILE A 30 -2.89 4.83 17.86
N SER A 31 -2.27 5.56 18.79
CA SER A 31 -1.18 6.49 18.46
C SER A 31 0.02 5.79 17.81
N ASN A 32 0.40 4.62 18.30
CA ASN A 32 1.49 3.83 17.69
C ASN A 32 1.13 3.34 16.28
N LEU A 33 -0.10 2.86 16.09
CA LEU A 33 -0.57 2.40 14.77
C LEU A 33 -0.64 3.56 13.76
N GLN A 34 -1.01 4.76 14.20
CA GLN A 34 -0.99 5.96 13.37
C GLN A 34 0.43 6.36 12.98
N PHE A 35 1.38 6.24 13.90
CA PHE A 35 2.80 6.47 13.59
C PHE A 35 3.31 5.45 12.57
N ASP A 36 3.04 4.16 12.75
CA ASP A 36 3.42 3.11 11.80
C ASP A 36 2.80 3.36 10.42
N LEU A 37 1.52 3.73 10.38
CA LEU A 37 0.82 4.10 9.15
C LEU A 37 1.55 5.23 8.40
N GLN A 38 1.92 6.31 9.10
CA GLN A 38 2.65 7.44 8.51
C GLN A 38 4.02 7.02 7.96
N MET A 39 4.76 6.20 8.71
CA MET A 39 6.08 5.74 8.29
C MET A 39 6.01 4.79 7.09
N MET A 40 4.98 3.94 7.01
CA MET A 40 4.76 3.09 5.83
C MET A 40 4.38 3.90 4.58
N GLN A 41 3.55 4.94 4.73
CA GLN A 41 3.20 5.85 3.64
C GLN A 41 4.44 6.59 3.12
N PHE A 42 5.26 7.13 4.03
CA PHE A 42 6.53 7.76 3.67
C PHE A 42 7.46 6.81 2.91
N GLY A 43 7.56 5.55 3.34
CA GLY A 43 8.36 4.54 2.64
C GLY A 43 7.85 4.24 1.22
N LEU A 44 6.53 4.15 1.04
CA LEU A 44 5.93 3.94 -0.29
C LEU A 44 6.24 5.10 -1.23
N GLU A 45 5.99 6.34 -0.79
CA GLU A 45 6.22 7.55 -1.57
C GLU A 45 7.70 7.70 -1.94
N THR A 46 8.60 7.40 -1.00
CA THR A 46 10.05 7.54 -1.22
C THR A 46 10.61 6.51 -2.18
N TYR A 47 10.18 5.24 -2.08
CA TYR A 47 10.87 4.13 -2.73
C TYR A 47 10.10 3.48 -3.88
N LEU A 48 8.78 3.62 -3.92
CA LEU A 48 7.91 2.81 -4.77
C LEU A 48 7.02 3.63 -5.70
N TRP A 49 6.72 4.89 -5.36
CA TRP A 49 6.01 5.79 -6.27
C TRP A 49 6.88 6.18 -7.46
N THR A 50 6.25 6.24 -8.62
CA THR A 50 6.90 6.65 -9.86
C THR A 50 5.87 7.20 -10.84
N ALA A 51 6.33 7.90 -11.86
CA ALA A 51 5.50 8.37 -12.95
C ALA A 51 5.68 7.43 -14.15
N THR A 52 4.59 6.97 -14.76
CA THR A 52 4.64 6.02 -15.87
C THR A 52 3.83 6.55 -17.05
N GLU A 53 4.40 6.45 -18.23
CA GLU A 53 3.76 6.80 -19.50
C GLU A 53 2.71 5.74 -19.88
N ILE A 54 1.58 6.19 -20.41
CA ILE A 54 0.55 5.29 -20.94
C ILE A 54 0.71 5.24 -22.46
N ASN A 55 0.81 4.03 -23.02
CA ASN A 55 0.79 3.79 -24.48
C ASN A 55 1.76 4.68 -25.29
N ASN A 56 3.00 4.88 -24.80
CA ASN A 56 4.00 5.76 -25.41
C ASN A 56 3.54 7.22 -25.56
N SER A 57 2.58 7.67 -24.75
CA SER A 57 2.21 9.09 -24.69
C SER A 57 3.22 9.86 -23.85
N THR A 58 3.28 11.18 -24.10
CA THR A 58 4.02 12.11 -23.24
C THR A 58 3.34 12.33 -21.89
N GLN A 59 2.13 11.80 -21.70
CA GLN A 59 1.38 11.94 -20.46
C GLN A 59 1.80 10.86 -19.48
N GLN A 60 2.14 11.29 -18.26
CA GLN A 60 2.53 10.39 -17.18
C GLN A 60 1.51 10.41 -16.07
N TYR A 61 1.31 9.26 -15.46
CA TYR A 61 0.43 9.07 -14.31
C TYR A 61 1.18 8.42 -13.17
N ASN A 62 0.77 8.73 -11.94
CA ASN A 62 1.33 8.10 -10.75
C ASN A 62 1.04 6.60 -10.77
N SER A 63 2.09 5.82 -10.59
CA SER A 63 2.04 4.38 -10.46
C SER A 63 2.92 3.91 -9.31
N VAL A 64 2.72 2.66 -8.90
CA VAL A 64 3.50 2.07 -7.81
C VAL A 64 4.22 0.84 -8.33
N LYS A 65 5.52 0.76 -8.02
CA LYS A 65 6.35 -0.39 -8.36
C LYS A 65 5.93 -1.63 -7.58
N TYR A 66 6.14 -2.81 -8.17
CA TYR A 66 5.98 -4.08 -7.44
C TYR A 66 6.91 -4.12 -6.24
N SER A 67 8.21 -3.85 -6.44
CA SER A 67 9.19 -3.80 -5.34
C SER A 67 10.24 -2.71 -5.54
N ASN A 68 10.97 -2.38 -4.47
CA ASN A 68 12.07 -1.40 -4.51
C ASN A 68 13.35 -1.93 -5.18
N ARG A 69 13.41 -3.23 -5.50
CA ARG A 69 14.54 -3.87 -6.18
C ARG A 69 14.14 -5.23 -6.76
N ARG A 70 14.99 -5.76 -7.65
CA ARG A 70 14.92 -7.17 -8.06
C ARG A 70 15.28 -8.09 -6.90
N TYR A 71 14.44 -9.10 -6.63
CA TYR A 71 14.70 -10.09 -5.57
C TYR A 71 14.02 -11.42 -5.91
N TYR A 72 14.70 -12.54 -5.67
CA TYR A 72 14.11 -13.87 -5.87
C TYR A 72 13.28 -14.25 -4.63
N ILE A 73 11.98 -14.43 -4.81
CA ILE A 73 11.07 -14.80 -3.73
C ILE A 73 11.16 -16.33 -3.57
N PRO A 74 11.25 -16.85 -2.33
CA PRO A 74 11.39 -18.28 -2.05
C PRO A 74 10.16 -19.13 -2.42
N PHE A 75 9.21 -18.57 -3.17
CA PHE A 75 8.02 -19.21 -3.72
C PHE A 75 8.10 -19.43 -5.25
N GLY A 76 9.26 -19.16 -5.87
CA GLY A 76 9.52 -19.55 -7.26
C GLY A 76 9.38 -18.46 -8.32
N TRP A 77 9.17 -17.20 -7.93
CA TRP A 77 9.17 -16.07 -8.86
C TRP A 77 10.05 -14.94 -8.37
N TRP A 78 10.17 -13.91 -9.18
CA TRP A 78 11.00 -12.77 -8.87
C TRP A 78 10.16 -11.50 -8.65
N ALA A 79 10.47 -10.78 -7.57
CA ALA A 79 10.04 -9.41 -7.35
C ALA A 79 10.70 -8.48 -8.38
N ASN A 80 9.92 -7.68 -9.12
CA ASN A 80 10.43 -6.78 -10.16
C ASN A 80 10.43 -5.32 -9.69
N HIS A 81 11.48 -4.56 -10.04
CA HIS A 81 11.51 -3.11 -9.83
C HIS A 81 10.84 -2.34 -10.98
N ILE A 82 9.57 -2.65 -11.25
CA ILE A 82 8.78 -2.03 -12.32
C ILE A 82 7.38 -1.69 -11.81
N PRO A 83 6.70 -0.68 -12.41
CA PRO A 83 5.29 -0.40 -12.16
C PRO A 83 4.43 -1.66 -12.23
N ALA A 84 3.53 -1.83 -11.26
CA ALA A 84 2.64 -2.97 -11.19
C ALA A 84 1.19 -2.52 -11.01
N THR A 85 0.30 -3.10 -11.81
CA THR A 85 -1.14 -2.83 -11.74
C THR A 85 -1.71 -3.16 -10.36
N ALA A 86 -1.31 -4.28 -9.76
CA ALA A 86 -1.75 -4.68 -8.42
C ALA A 86 -1.35 -3.65 -7.34
N SER A 87 -0.07 -3.25 -7.29
CA SER A 87 0.40 -2.21 -6.37
C SER A 87 -0.32 -0.87 -6.58
N THR A 88 -0.53 -0.48 -7.84
CA THR A 88 -1.19 0.80 -8.18
C THR A 88 -2.68 0.78 -7.84
N ALA A 89 -3.38 -0.35 -8.05
CA ALA A 89 -4.77 -0.51 -7.65
C ALA A 89 -4.93 -0.43 -6.13
N TRP A 90 -4.03 -1.08 -5.38
CA TRP A 90 -3.97 -0.94 -3.93
C TRP A 90 -3.80 0.50 -3.48
N ALA A 91 -2.90 1.25 -4.12
CA ALA A 91 -2.71 2.66 -3.86
C ALA A 91 -4.01 3.45 -4.05
N ALA A 92 -4.74 3.22 -5.15
CA ALA A 92 -6.00 3.90 -5.44
C ALA A 92 -7.09 3.59 -4.39
N LEU A 93 -7.20 2.34 -3.94
CA LEU A 93 -8.18 1.96 -2.90
C LEU A 93 -7.87 2.64 -1.56
N VAL A 94 -6.60 2.62 -1.16
CA VAL A 94 -6.15 3.27 0.07
C VAL A 94 -6.30 4.78 -0.02
N ASP A 95 -5.95 5.42 -1.14
CA ASP A 95 -6.14 6.87 -1.33
C ASP A 95 -7.62 7.26 -1.25
N SER A 96 -8.50 6.41 -1.81
CA SER A 96 -9.96 6.59 -1.74
C SER A 96 -10.58 6.26 -0.37
N HIS A 97 -9.77 5.93 0.65
CA HIS A 97 -10.23 5.53 1.98
C HIS A 97 -11.21 4.34 1.94
N TYR A 98 -10.99 3.42 1.00
CA TYR A 98 -11.87 2.28 0.75
C TYR A 98 -11.21 0.96 1.19
N ASN A 99 -11.86 0.24 2.09
CA ASN A 99 -11.48 -1.11 2.50
C ASN A 99 -12.10 -2.17 1.57
N PRO A 100 -11.33 -2.81 0.67
CA PRO A 100 -11.88 -3.78 -0.28
C PRO A 100 -12.40 -5.06 0.36
N PHE A 101 -12.11 -5.30 1.64
CA PHE A 101 -12.58 -6.47 2.37
C PHE A 101 -13.86 -6.21 3.17
N ASN A 102 -14.36 -4.97 3.20
CA ASN A 102 -15.62 -4.65 3.85
C ASN A 102 -16.75 -4.53 2.82
N VAL A 103 -17.66 -5.50 2.84
CA VAL A 103 -18.80 -5.61 1.90
C VAL A 103 -19.85 -4.50 2.05
N ASN A 104 -19.91 -3.78 3.17
CA ASN A 104 -20.77 -2.59 3.27
C ASN A 104 -19.96 -1.31 3.04
N LYS A 105 -19.95 -0.90 1.76
CA LYS A 105 -19.43 0.38 1.25
C LYS A 105 -17.94 0.63 1.53
N GLY A 106 -17.17 -0.39 1.88
CA GLY A 106 -15.74 -0.28 2.11
C GLY A 106 -15.34 0.53 3.34
N SER A 107 -16.18 0.61 4.39
CA SER A 107 -15.80 1.31 5.63
C SER A 107 -14.65 0.60 6.37
N TYR A 108 -13.86 1.37 7.10
CA TYR A 108 -12.88 0.83 8.05
C TYR A 108 -13.48 0.50 9.43
N GLN A 109 -14.62 1.10 9.77
CA GLN A 109 -15.35 0.78 11.00
C GLN A 109 -15.99 -0.62 10.91
N ARG A 110 -15.99 -1.32 12.04
CA ARG A 110 -16.65 -2.61 12.24
C ARG A 110 -18.15 -2.40 12.47
N TYR A 111 -18.97 -3.35 12.00
CA TYR A 111 -20.41 -3.41 12.29
C TYR A 111 -20.70 -3.80 13.73
#